data_AF-A0A968D7J9-F1
#
_entry.id   AF-A0A968D7J9-F1
#
_cell.length_a   1.000
_cell.length_b   1.000
_cell.length_c   1.000
_cell.angle_alpha   90.00
_cell.angle_beta   90.00
_cell.angle_gamma   90.00
#
_symmetry.space_group_name_H-M   'P 1'
#
loop_
_entity.id
_entity.type
_entity.pdbx_description
1 polymer ?
#
loop_
_entity_poly.entity_id
_entity_poly.type
_entity_poly.pdbx_seq_one_letter_code
_entity_poly.pdbx_strand_id
1 'polypeptide(L)'
;MAAACVSAAVSVTYAQDAEQAQADFIARMVADHGFGQDALEALFAEIEINDRVLEAISRPAERVLAWHEYQDIFLTEARITSGVDFWSEHASRIDVASQRYGVSPQMLVAIIGIETWFGTRMGSYRVLE
;
A
#
# COMPACT_ATOMS: atom_id res chain seq x y z
N MET A 1 18.32 -14.09 33.89
CA MET A 1 18.95 -12.87 33.36
C MET A 1 19.68 -13.16 32.04
N ALA A 2 18.97 -13.69 31.03
CA ALA A 2 19.56 -14.11 29.74
C ALA A 2 18.60 -13.88 28.55
N ALA A 3 17.66 -12.93 28.67
CA ALA A 3 16.70 -12.58 27.61
C ALA A 3 17.06 -11.26 26.90
N ALA A 4 18.05 -10.51 27.39
CA ALA A 4 18.40 -9.20 26.85
C ALA A 4 19.41 -9.24 25.68
N CYS A 5 20.22 -10.32 25.57
CA CYS A 5 21.28 -10.38 24.55
C CYS A 5 20.81 -10.84 23.16
N VAL A 6 19.69 -11.56 23.05
CA VAL A 6 19.19 -12.06 21.76
C VAL A 6 18.40 -10.98 21.00
N SER A 7 17.64 -10.14 21.72
CA SER A 7 16.84 -9.07 21.11
C SER A 7 17.70 -7.99 20.44
N ALA A 8 18.79 -7.58 21.11
CA ALA A 8 19.71 -6.57 20.58
C ALA A 8 20.45 -7.03 19.31
N ALA A 9 20.78 -8.33 19.20
CA ALA A 9 21.49 -8.86 18.05
C ALA A 9 20.61 -8.87 16.79
N VAL A 10 19.31 -9.18 16.92
CA VAL A 10 18.36 -9.21 15.80
C VAL A 10 18.12 -7.81 15.24
N SER A 11 17.89 -6.80 16.10
CA SER A 11 17.69 -5.42 15.66
C SER A 11 18.92 -4.83 14.96
N VAL A 12 20.14 -5.19 15.38
CA VAL A 12 21.38 -4.76 14.73
C VAL A 12 21.53 -5.38 13.33
N THR A 13 21.19 -6.65 13.15
CA THR A 13 21.24 -7.30 11.83
C THR A 13 20.24 -6.67 10.85
N TYR A 14 19.00 -6.41 11.27
CA TYR A 14 18.02 -5.76 10.40
C TYR A 14 18.42 -4.35 9.97
N ALA A 15 19.00 -3.55 10.88
CA ALA A 15 19.47 -2.22 10.55
C ALA A 15 20.63 -2.26 9.54
N GLN A 16 21.56 -3.21 9.69
CA GLN A 16 22.66 -3.43 8.75
C GLN A 16 22.17 -3.92 7.38
N ASP A 17 21.20 -4.82 7.36
CA ASP A 17 20.58 -5.33 6.13
C ASP A 17 19.84 -4.21 5.38
N ALA A 18 19.15 -3.32 6.12
CA ALA A 18 18.45 -2.17 5.54
C ALA A 18 19.42 -1.14 4.95
N GLU A 19 20.51 -0.83 5.64
CA GLU A 19 21.54 0.11 5.15
C GLU A 19 22.21 -0.41 3.87
N GLN A 20 22.56 -1.71 3.84
CA GLN A 20 23.11 -2.33 2.63
C GLN A 20 22.09 -2.35 1.49
N ALA A 21 20.83 -2.71 1.76
CA ALA A 21 19.78 -2.72 0.74
C ALA A 21 19.51 -1.31 0.18
N GLN A 22 19.59 -0.27 1.02
CA GLN A 22 19.50 1.12 0.59
C GLN A 22 20.67 1.49 -0.32
N ALA A 23 21.91 1.17 0.06
CA ALA A 23 23.09 1.46 -0.76
C ALA A 23 23.01 0.76 -2.13
N ASP A 24 22.61 -0.51 -2.16
CA ASP A 24 22.43 -1.29 -3.38
C ASP A 24 21.32 -0.70 -4.25
N PHE A 25 20.22 -0.26 -3.65
CA PHE A 25 19.13 0.41 -4.35
C PHE A 25 19.59 1.73 -4.99
N ILE A 26 20.31 2.58 -4.25
CA ILE A 26 20.85 3.85 -4.75
C ILE A 26 21.79 3.59 -5.93
N ALA A 27 22.73 2.65 -5.78
CA ALA A 27 23.68 2.29 -6.83
C ALA A 27 22.96 1.84 -8.12
N ARG A 28 21.90 1.03 -7.98
CA ARG A 28 21.07 0.60 -9.11
C ARG A 28 20.32 1.77 -9.76
N MET A 29 19.72 2.66 -8.96
CA MET A 29 18.99 3.82 -9.49
C MET A 29 19.91 4.81 -10.23
N VAL A 30 21.15 4.95 -9.78
CA VAL A 30 22.17 5.74 -10.48
C VAL A 30 22.56 5.07 -11.80
N ALA A 31 22.91 3.78 -11.76
CA ALA A 31 23.41 3.05 -12.92
C ALA A 31 22.36 2.85 -14.02
N ASP A 32 21.14 2.44 -13.65
CA ASP A 32 20.12 2.00 -14.60
C ASP A 32 19.17 3.14 -15.01
N HIS A 33 19.03 4.15 -14.16
CA HIS A 33 18.02 5.19 -14.32
C HIS A 33 18.58 6.63 -14.28
N GLY A 34 19.88 6.80 -14.03
CA GLY A 34 20.56 8.10 -14.12
C GLY A 34 20.19 9.10 -13.02
N PHE A 35 19.71 8.62 -11.87
CA PHE A 35 19.43 9.50 -10.72
C PHE A 35 20.73 10.07 -10.14
N GLY A 36 20.65 11.25 -9.52
CA GLY A 36 21.77 11.82 -8.78
C GLY A 36 21.95 11.11 -7.44
N GLN A 37 23.15 10.57 -7.21
CA GLN A 37 23.47 9.84 -5.97
C GLN A 37 23.21 10.71 -4.72
N ASP A 38 23.80 11.90 -4.66
CA ASP A 38 23.65 12.83 -3.52
C ASP A 38 22.17 13.17 -3.23
N ALA A 39 21.34 13.27 -4.27
CA ALA A 39 19.92 13.57 -4.13
C ALA A 39 19.15 12.39 -3.52
N LEU A 40 19.50 11.15 -3.89
CA LEU A 40 18.92 9.95 -3.29
C LEU A 40 19.40 9.76 -1.86
N GLU A 41 20.68 9.97 -1.59
CA GLU A 41 21.23 9.90 -0.23
C GLU A 41 20.57 10.92 0.70
N ALA A 42 20.42 12.17 0.24
CA ALA A 42 19.71 13.20 0.99
C ALA A 42 18.24 12.84 1.21
N LEU A 43 17.57 12.28 0.20
CA LEU A 43 16.18 11.83 0.32
C LEU A 43 16.02 10.74 1.39
N PHE A 44 16.88 9.72 1.38
CA PHE A 44 16.81 8.64 2.35
C PHE A 44 17.26 9.04 3.76
N ALA A 45 18.10 10.08 3.89
CA ALA A 45 18.47 10.61 5.20
C ALA A 45 17.29 11.25 5.97
N GLU A 46 16.20 11.61 5.27
CA GLU A 46 14.98 12.14 5.88
C GLU A 46 13.94 11.05 6.25
N ILE A 47 14.27 9.77 6.02
CA ILE A 47 13.35 8.65 6.15
C ILE A 47 13.72 7.81 7.38
N GLU A 48 12.71 7.42 8.15
CA GLU A 48 12.87 6.59 9.35
C GLU A 48 12.01 5.34 9.24
N ILE A 49 12.62 4.17 9.43
CA ILE A 49 11.91 2.88 9.39
C ILE A 49 10.64 2.93 10.25
N ASN A 50 9.49 2.71 9.62
CA ASN A 50 8.23 2.65 10.33
C ASN A 50 7.97 1.25 10.91
N ASP A 51 8.24 1.10 12.22
CA ASP A 51 7.99 -0.13 12.97
C ASP A 51 6.54 -0.64 12.86
N ARG A 52 5.55 0.24 12.70
CA ARG A 52 4.14 -0.17 12.54
C ARG A 52 3.89 -0.87 11.21
N VAL A 53 4.59 -0.46 10.15
CA VAL A 53 4.52 -1.12 8.84
C VAL A 53 5.17 -2.50 8.93
N LEU A 54 6.35 -2.60 9.58
CA LEU A 54 7.03 -3.88 9.82
C LEU A 54 6.20 -4.83 10.68
N GLU A 55 5.54 -4.32 11.71
CA GLU A 55 4.63 -5.12 12.53
C GLU A 55 3.43 -5.59 11.70
N ALA A 56 2.80 -4.69 10.93
CA ALA A 56 1.61 -5.00 10.13
C ALA A 56 1.88 -6.09 9.09
N ILE A 57 3.03 -6.05 8.40
CA ILE A 57 3.39 -7.07 7.40
C ILE A 57 3.79 -8.41 8.05
N SER A 58 4.28 -8.38 9.28
CA SER A 58 4.71 -9.59 10.01
C SER A 58 3.57 -10.32 10.72
N ARG A 59 2.38 -9.71 10.79
CA ARG A 59 1.21 -10.33 11.45
C ARG A 59 0.77 -11.59 10.69
N PRO A 60 0.67 -12.74 11.37
CA PRO A 60 0.15 -13.96 10.73
C PRO A 60 -1.32 -13.76 10.35
N ALA A 61 -1.77 -14.45 9.30
CA ALA A 61 -3.17 -14.41 8.89
C ALA A 61 -4.08 -14.88 10.04
N GLU A 62 -5.01 -14.03 10.48
CA GLU A 62 -5.87 -14.30 11.63
C GLU A 62 -6.76 -15.54 11.40
N ARG A 63 -7.49 -15.58 10.27
CA ARG A 63 -8.14 -16.76 9.70
C ARG A 63 -8.58 -16.49 8.26
N VAL A 64 -8.80 -17.56 7.49
CA VAL A 64 -9.50 -17.46 6.19
C VAL A 64 -11.00 -17.38 6.43
N LEU A 65 -11.66 -16.38 5.86
CA LEU A 65 -13.11 -16.22 5.89
C LEU A 65 -13.76 -17.10 4.81
N ALA A 66 -14.89 -17.72 5.14
CA ALA A 66 -15.73 -18.34 4.12
C ALA A 66 -16.36 -17.25 3.22
N TRP A 67 -16.72 -17.58 1.98
CA TRP A 67 -17.26 -16.59 1.03
C TRP A 67 -18.45 -15.80 1.60
N HIS A 68 -19.36 -16.48 2.29
CA HIS A 68 -20.54 -15.84 2.88
C HIS A 68 -20.20 -14.81 3.96
N GLU A 69 -19.08 -14.98 4.66
CA GLU A 69 -18.60 -14.02 5.67
C GLU A 69 -17.83 -12.86 4.99
N TYR A 70 -17.06 -13.16 3.95
CA TYR A 70 -16.24 -12.17 3.24
C TYR A 70 -17.09 -11.19 2.43
N GLN A 71 -18.13 -11.68 1.74
CA GLN A 71 -19.00 -10.83 0.93
C GLN A 71 -19.70 -9.75 1.77
N ASP A 72 -20.04 -10.05 3.04
CA ASP A 72 -20.76 -9.14 3.94
C ASP A 72 -19.91 -7.91 4.32
N ILE A 73 -18.58 -8.01 4.23
CA ILE A 73 -17.65 -6.88 4.41
C ILE A 73 -17.85 -5.84 3.30
N PHE A 74 -18.22 -6.29 2.08
CA PHE A 74 -18.28 -5.46 0.89
C PHE A 74 -19.70 -5.08 0.46
N LEU A 75 -20.62 -6.05 0.45
CA LEU A 75 -22.00 -5.92 -0.01
C LEU A 75 -22.90 -5.32 1.07
N THR A 76 -22.60 -4.08 1.46
CA THR A 76 -23.41 -3.32 2.43
C THR A 76 -24.20 -2.23 1.74
N GLU A 77 -25.40 -1.92 2.25
CA GLU A 77 -26.24 -0.82 1.76
C GLU A 77 -25.48 0.50 1.69
N ALA A 78 -24.64 0.78 2.70
CA ALA A 78 -23.81 1.98 2.73
C ALA A 78 -22.83 2.03 1.54
N ARG A 79 -22.11 0.93 1.26
CA ARG A 79 -21.15 0.91 0.14
C ARG A 79 -21.85 0.94 -1.22
N ILE A 80 -23.00 0.27 -1.34
CA ILE A 80 -23.81 0.29 -2.57
C ILE A 80 -24.29 1.72 -2.85
N THR A 81 -24.84 2.41 -1.84
CA THR A 81 -25.33 3.79 -1.97
C THR A 81 -24.19 4.73 -2.37
N SER A 82 -23.04 4.68 -1.67
CA SER A 82 -21.86 5.47 -2.05
C SER A 82 -21.36 5.15 -3.47
N GLY A 83 -21.51 3.92 -3.94
CA GLY A 83 -21.14 3.52 -5.31
C GLY A 83 -22.09 4.10 -6.36
N VAL A 84 -23.39 4.15 -6.08
CA VAL A 84 -24.37 4.81 -6.95
C VAL A 84 -24.09 6.32 -7.02
N ASP A 85 -23.79 6.94 -5.88
CA ASP A 85 -23.46 8.37 -5.81
C ASP A 85 -22.17 8.68 -6.60
N PHE A 86 -21.10 7.91 -6.35
CA PHE A 86 -19.81 8.06 -7.05
C PHE A 86 -19.95 7.85 -8.56
N TRP A 87 -20.72 6.84 -8.98
CA TRP A 87 -20.98 6.63 -10.41
C TRP A 87 -21.74 7.83 -10.98
N SER A 88 -22.81 8.27 -10.33
CA SER A 88 -23.61 9.40 -10.79
C SER A 88 -22.78 10.67 -10.94
N GLU A 89 -21.89 10.95 -9.99
CA GLU A 89 -20.99 12.11 -10.01
C GLU A 89 -19.95 12.05 -11.16
N HIS A 90 -19.45 10.85 -11.47
CA HIS A 90 -18.35 10.66 -12.43
C HIS A 90 -18.76 9.94 -13.72
N ALA A 91 -20.05 9.92 -14.05
CA ALA A 91 -20.61 9.08 -15.10
C ALA A 91 -19.90 9.25 -16.45
N SER A 92 -19.58 10.49 -16.85
CA SER A 92 -18.89 10.76 -18.11
C SER A 92 -17.47 10.21 -18.14
N ARG A 93 -16.72 10.30 -17.04
CA ARG A 93 -15.34 9.78 -16.95
C ARG A 93 -15.34 8.25 -16.95
N ILE A 94 -16.29 7.65 -16.23
CA ILE A 94 -16.46 6.19 -16.18
C ILE A 94 -16.83 5.66 -17.56
N ASP A 95 -17.76 6.32 -18.27
CA ASP A 95 -18.16 5.95 -19.62
C ASP A 95 -17.00 6.02 -20.62
N VAL A 96 -16.23 7.13 -20.61
CA VAL A 96 -15.02 7.28 -21.44
C VAL A 96 -14.00 6.18 -21.15
N ALA A 97 -13.72 5.88 -19.88
CA ALA A 97 -12.80 4.82 -19.50
C ALA A 97 -13.32 3.44 -19.92
N SER A 98 -14.61 3.18 -19.73
CA SER A 98 -15.27 1.93 -20.09
C SER A 98 -15.15 1.66 -21.59
N GLN A 99 -15.48 2.63 -22.43
CA GLN A 99 -15.39 2.51 -23.88
C GLN A 99 -13.94 2.37 -24.36
N ARG A 100 -13.02 3.15 -23.78
CA ARG A 100 -11.61 3.14 -24.17
C ARG A 100 -10.93 1.81 -23.87
N TYR A 101 -11.22 1.22 -22.70
CA TYR A 101 -10.52 0.03 -22.22
C TYR A 101 -11.35 -1.25 -22.31
N GLY A 102 -12.61 -1.18 -22.73
CA GLY A 102 -13.50 -2.34 -22.86
C GLY A 102 -13.90 -2.97 -21.52
N VAL A 103 -13.82 -2.22 -20.43
CA VAL A 103 -14.17 -2.68 -19.07
C VAL A 103 -15.55 -2.18 -18.72
N SER A 104 -16.40 -3.01 -18.12
CA SER A 104 -17.75 -2.56 -17.77
C SER A 104 -17.73 -1.47 -16.69
N PRO A 105 -18.62 -0.47 -16.76
CA PRO A 105 -18.67 0.63 -15.78
C PRO A 105 -18.77 0.16 -14.33
N GLN A 106 -19.59 -0.86 -14.08
CA GLN A 106 -19.78 -1.42 -12.73
C GLN A 106 -18.48 -2.02 -12.16
N MET A 107 -17.59 -2.57 -12.99
CA MET A 107 -16.31 -3.11 -12.51
C MET A 107 -15.36 -1.98 -12.10
N LEU A 108 -15.34 -0.87 -12.85
CA LEU A 108 -14.55 0.32 -12.48
C LEU A 108 -15.01 0.88 -11.14
N VAL A 109 -16.32 1.03 -10.95
CA VAL A 109 -16.91 1.54 -9.71
C VAL A 109 -16.66 0.57 -8.55
N ALA A 110 -16.85 -0.74 -8.77
CA ALA A 110 -16.66 -1.75 -7.73
C ALA A 110 -15.22 -1.78 -7.20
N ILE A 111 -14.21 -1.75 -8.09
CA ILE A 111 -12.80 -1.74 -7.67
C ILE A 111 -12.52 -0.52 -6.80
N ILE A 112 -12.93 0.68 -7.23
CA ILE A 112 -12.70 1.92 -6.47
C ILE A 112 -13.38 1.85 -5.08
N GLY A 113 -14.59 1.30 -5.01
CA GLY A 113 -15.35 1.13 -3.77
C GLY A 113 -14.76 0.10 -2.81
N ILE A 114 -14.17 -0.98 -3.34
CA ILE A 114 -13.47 -2.01 -2.56
C ILE A 114 -12.16 -1.46 -1.99
N GLU A 115 -11.34 -0.85 -2.84
CA GLU A 115 -9.97 -0.43 -2.49
C GLU A 115 -9.95 0.76 -1.52
N THR A 116 -10.79 1.76 -1.77
CA THR A 116 -10.65 3.06 -1.07
C THR A 116 -11.94 3.60 -0.49
N TRP A 117 -13.05 2.87 -0.62
CA TRP A 117 -14.37 3.40 -0.33
C TRP A 117 -14.56 4.76 -1.01
N PHE A 118 -14.40 4.77 -2.33
CA PHE A 118 -14.61 5.96 -3.17
C PHE A 118 -13.76 7.17 -2.73
N GLY A 119 -12.52 6.91 -2.31
CA GLY A 119 -11.55 7.94 -1.90
C GLY A 119 -11.58 8.33 -0.42
N THR A 120 -12.47 7.76 0.40
CA THR A 120 -12.51 8.08 1.85
C THR A 120 -11.44 7.35 2.67
N ARG A 121 -10.85 6.28 2.13
CA ARG A 121 -9.80 5.45 2.76
C ARG A 121 -8.63 5.22 1.80
N MET A 122 -7.72 6.17 1.68
CA MET A 122 -6.61 6.14 0.70
C MET A 122 -5.27 5.66 1.30
N GLY A 123 -5.28 5.17 2.54
CA GLY A 123 -4.08 4.85 3.30
C GLY A 123 -3.69 5.97 4.27
N SER A 124 -2.96 5.59 5.32
CA SER A 124 -2.52 6.49 6.40
C SER A 124 -0.99 6.67 6.45
N TYR A 125 -0.30 6.04 5.50
CA TYR A 125 1.15 5.95 5.39
C TYR A 125 1.61 6.76 4.18
N ARG A 126 2.75 7.43 4.28
CA ARG A 126 3.41 8.04 3.12
C ARG A 126 3.93 6.90 2.25
N VAL A 127 3.94 7.12 0.94
CA VAL A 127 4.52 6.13 0.01
C VAL A 127 6.02 5.95 0.27
N LEU A 128 6.67 7.02 0.71
CA LEU A 128 8.06 7.05 1.10
C LEU A 128 8.15 7.51 2.56
N GLU A 129 8.39 6.55 3.43
CA GLU A 129 8.66 6.62 4.87
C GLU A 129 9.46 5.40 5.33
#